data_AF-A0A2T4C5F7-F1
#
_entry.id   AF-A0A2T4C5F7-F1
#
_cell.length_a   1.000
_cell.length_b   1.000
_cell.length_c   1.000
_cell.angle_alpha   90.00
_cell.angle_beta   90.00
_cell.angle_gamma   90.00
#
_symmetry.space_group_name_H-M   'P 1'
#
loop_
_entity.id
_entity.type
_entity.pdbx_description
1 polymer ?
#
loop_
_entity_poly.entity_id
_entity_poly.type
_entity_poly.pdbx_seq_one_letter_code
_entity_poly.pdbx_strand_id
1 'polypeptide(L)'
;MVAVTPNTLSWDQGHAVALRCKAILEEHGIHDVHCEIRESIVRLLTESTSTKPASTNETEPTFQLSSGFPEPISARDTYGASYATFTDYLGTRITTRDRPNLAGTKGLYLSLPPSAHGEPRLVALTCRHVAVHSRTGTGPSRDIIQVDQPTLLDELDRYEEIAELYAEKADEYSKRGEADVVAECTELKNSAEVLVKIMKSCKAASSRVIGQLLYSHESSCATTTGADWLRDWALVELQPAGHQAPLDSIKNRIFTGPEFRWSYLLKKGKPGWVIEW
;
A
#
# COMPACT_ATOMS: atom_id res chain seq x y z
N MET A 1 -6.42 -3.51 15.08
CA MET A 1 -7.80 -3.28 14.60
C MET A 1 -8.35 -4.59 14.08
N VAL A 2 -9.54 -4.98 14.54
CA VAL A 2 -10.26 -6.17 14.09
C VAL A 2 -11.50 -5.71 13.35
N ALA A 3 -11.68 -6.22 12.13
CA ALA A 3 -12.82 -5.90 11.28
C ALA A 3 -13.93 -6.94 11.46
N VAL A 4 -15.16 -6.49 11.69
CA VAL A 4 -16.35 -7.37 11.77
C VAL A 4 -17.43 -6.89 10.82
N THR A 5 -18.30 -7.80 10.35
CA THR A 5 -19.43 -7.40 9.52
C THR A 5 -20.39 -6.52 10.32
N PRO A 6 -21.00 -5.48 9.73
CA PRO A 6 -21.90 -4.60 10.47
C PRO A 6 -23.08 -5.37 11.09
N ASN A 7 -23.42 -5.02 12.32
CA ASN A 7 -24.51 -5.63 13.11
C ASN A 7 -24.33 -7.13 13.43
N THR A 8 -23.13 -7.71 13.24
CA THR A 8 -22.88 -9.12 13.61
C THR A 8 -22.26 -9.30 14.98
N LEU A 9 -21.90 -8.22 15.66
CA LEU A 9 -21.29 -8.26 16.97
C LEU A 9 -21.91 -7.20 17.88
N SER A 10 -22.44 -7.63 19.02
CA SER A 10 -22.92 -6.68 20.04
C SER A 10 -21.75 -5.93 20.68
N TRP A 11 -22.03 -4.76 21.27
CA TRP A 11 -20.99 -3.96 21.91
C TRP A 11 -20.27 -4.73 23.03
N ASP A 12 -21.00 -5.44 23.90
CA ASP A 12 -20.41 -6.20 25.01
C ASP A 12 -19.47 -7.30 24.51
N GLN A 13 -19.89 -8.03 23.46
CA GLN A 13 -19.05 -9.06 22.84
C GLN A 13 -17.84 -8.44 22.13
N GLY A 14 -18.02 -7.34 21.40
CA GLY A 14 -16.94 -6.63 20.74
C GLY A 14 -15.90 -6.09 21.72
N HIS A 15 -16.35 -5.52 22.82
CA HIS A 15 -15.48 -5.06 23.90
C HIS A 15 -14.67 -6.21 24.50
N ALA A 16 -15.32 -7.34 24.81
CA ALA A 16 -14.65 -8.54 25.32
C ALA A 16 -13.59 -9.08 24.34
N VAL A 17 -13.90 -9.10 23.04
CA VAL A 17 -12.94 -9.52 21.99
C VAL A 17 -11.76 -8.55 21.93
N ALA A 18 -11.98 -7.24 21.92
CA ALA A 18 -10.91 -6.24 21.88
C ALA A 18 -9.97 -6.38 23.09
N LEU A 19 -10.52 -6.56 24.29
CA LEU A 19 -9.72 -6.80 25.50
C LEU A 19 -8.90 -8.09 25.40
N ARG A 20 -9.49 -9.16 24.87
CA ARG A 20 -8.78 -10.43 24.66
C ARG A 20 -7.65 -10.30 23.65
N CYS A 21 -7.87 -9.59 22.54
CA CYS A 21 -6.81 -9.29 21.56
C CYS A 21 -5.66 -8.52 22.21
N LYS A 22 -5.97 -7.51 23.01
CA LYS A 22 -4.97 -6.74 23.75
C LYS A 22 -4.17 -7.65 24.70
N ALA A 23 -4.86 -8.48 25.49
CA ALA A 23 -4.21 -9.40 26.44
C ALA A 23 -3.26 -10.39 25.74
N ILE A 24 -3.66 -10.94 24.59
CA ILE A 24 -2.79 -11.84 23.79
C ILE A 24 -1.52 -11.11 23.34
N LEU A 25 -1.65 -9.88 22.84
CA LEU A 25 -0.49 -9.09 22.41
C LEU A 25 0.45 -8.78 23.59
N GLU A 26 -0.11 -8.41 24.74
CA GLU A 26 0.65 -8.14 25.95
C GLU A 26 1.38 -9.39 26.48
N GLU A 27 0.74 -10.57 26.44
CA GLU A 27 1.35 -11.86 26.81
C GLU A 27 2.56 -12.20 25.92
N HIS A 28 2.56 -11.74 24.67
CA HIS A 28 3.67 -11.94 23.73
C HIS A 28 4.72 -10.81 23.79
N GLY A 29 4.68 -9.96 24.83
CA GLY A 29 5.63 -8.86 25.02
C GLY A 29 5.37 -7.63 24.15
N ILE A 30 4.22 -7.57 23.47
CA ILE A 30 3.79 -6.42 22.69
C ILE A 30 2.89 -5.56 23.59
N HIS A 31 3.53 -4.68 24.35
CA HIS A 31 2.85 -3.76 25.25
C HIS A 31 2.42 -2.47 24.51
N ASP A 32 1.60 -1.66 25.18
CA ASP A 32 1.13 -0.35 24.67
C ASP A 32 0.34 -0.43 23.35
N VAL A 33 -0.58 -1.39 23.27
CA VAL A 33 -1.44 -1.59 22.10
C VAL A 33 -2.89 -1.25 22.39
N HIS A 34 -3.53 -0.54 21.46
CA HIS A 34 -4.98 -0.32 21.46
C HIS A 34 -5.64 -1.30 20.48
N CYS A 35 -6.63 -2.03 20.98
CA CYS A 35 -7.45 -2.89 20.14
C CYS A 35 -8.81 -2.23 19.93
N GLU A 36 -9.16 -1.98 18.68
CA GLU A 36 -10.46 -1.48 18.25
C GLU A 36 -11.16 -2.55 17.41
N ILE A 37 -12.46 -2.74 17.65
CA ILE A 37 -13.36 -3.42 16.74
C ILE A 37 -13.99 -2.38 15.82
N ARG A 38 -13.85 -2.59 14.51
CA ARG A 38 -14.46 -1.75 13.50
C ARG A 38 -15.45 -2.57 12.69
N GLU A 39 -16.67 -2.07 12.56
CA GLU A 39 -17.61 -2.61 11.58
C GLU A 39 -17.18 -2.24 10.16
N SER A 40 -17.03 -3.23 9.30
CA SER A 40 -16.61 -3.04 7.92
C SER A 40 -17.10 -4.18 7.03
N ILE A 41 -17.37 -3.86 5.78
CA ILE A 41 -17.75 -4.85 4.76
C ILE A 41 -16.51 -5.13 3.93
N VAL A 42 -15.93 -6.32 4.09
CA VAL A 42 -14.87 -6.79 3.20
C VAL A 42 -15.52 -7.26 1.91
N ARG A 43 -15.20 -6.60 0.80
CA ARG A 43 -15.57 -7.07 -0.54
C ARG A 43 -14.31 -7.59 -1.20
N LEU A 44 -14.30 -8.90 -1.53
CA LEU A 44 -13.29 -9.38 -2.46
C LEU A 44 -13.54 -8.73 -3.81
N LEU A 45 -12.61 -7.86 -4.20
CA LEU A 45 -12.57 -7.32 -5.55
C LEU A 45 -11.90 -8.38 -6.43
N THR A 46 -12.69 -9.35 -6.91
CA THR A 46 -12.30 -10.10 -8.12
C THR A 46 -12.50 -9.13 -9.27
N GLU A 47 -11.42 -8.80 -9.98
CA GLU A 47 -11.32 -7.70 -10.95
C GLU A 47 -12.55 -7.55 -11.87
N SER A 48 -12.99 -6.30 -12.06
CA SER A 48 -13.38 -5.73 -13.35
C SER A 48 -13.85 -4.28 -13.15
N THR A 49 -13.02 -3.33 -13.55
CA THR A 49 -13.36 -2.22 -14.47
C THR A 49 -12.06 -1.46 -14.71
N SER A 50 -11.35 -1.82 -15.78
CA SER A 50 -10.33 -0.95 -16.37
C SER A 50 -11.06 0.23 -17.01
N THR A 51 -11.35 1.26 -16.21
CA THR A 51 -11.76 2.56 -16.76
C THR A 51 -10.50 3.24 -17.28
N LYS A 52 -10.31 3.17 -18.60
CA LYS A 52 -9.34 3.98 -19.33
C LYS A 52 -9.64 5.46 -19.05
N PRO A 53 -8.75 6.24 -18.42
CA PRO A 53 -8.94 7.68 -18.36
C PRO A 53 -8.62 8.27 -19.74
N ALA A 54 -9.48 9.17 -20.21
CA ALA A 54 -9.21 10.01 -21.37
C ALA A 54 -8.18 11.07 -20.95
N SER A 55 -6.95 10.99 -21.46
CA SER A 55 -5.95 12.06 -21.27
C SER A 55 -6.02 13.04 -22.44
N THR A 56 -6.58 14.21 -22.21
CA THR A 56 -6.30 15.42 -22.98
C THR A 56 -5.42 16.31 -22.12
N ASN A 57 -4.12 16.34 -22.40
CA ASN A 57 -3.22 17.50 -22.43
C ASN A 57 -1.75 17.03 -22.36
N GLU A 58 -0.96 17.49 -23.33
CA GLU A 58 0.46 17.21 -23.53
C GLU A 58 1.33 17.92 -22.47
N THR A 59 1.31 17.40 -21.24
CA THR A 59 2.36 17.65 -20.25
C THR A 59 3.04 16.31 -19.98
N GLU A 60 4.37 16.31 -19.77
CA GLU A 60 5.11 15.07 -19.54
C GLU A 60 4.38 14.18 -18.53
N PRO A 61 4.18 12.88 -18.83
CA PRO A 61 3.34 12.01 -18.02
C PRO A 61 3.99 11.87 -16.64
N THR A 62 3.47 12.61 -15.68
CA THR A 62 3.83 12.42 -14.27
C THR A 62 3.19 11.11 -13.83
N PHE A 63 3.98 10.23 -13.23
CA PHE A 63 3.48 8.95 -12.74
C PHE A 63 2.31 9.17 -11.77
N GLN A 64 1.27 8.35 -11.92
CA GLN A 64 0.07 8.39 -11.11
C GLN A 64 -0.22 7.01 -10.54
N LEU A 65 -0.57 6.97 -9.26
CA LEU A 65 -1.01 5.74 -8.62
C LEU A 65 -2.27 5.21 -9.28
N SER A 66 -2.23 3.95 -9.69
CA SER A 66 -3.39 3.30 -10.31
C SER A 66 -4.37 2.79 -9.26
N SER A 67 -5.65 2.82 -9.62
CA SER A 67 -6.73 2.21 -8.87
C SER A 67 -6.97 0.73 -9.22
N GLY A 68 -6.13 0.12 -10.05
CA GLY A 68 -6.27 -1.27 -10.48
C GLY A 68 -4.97 -1.80 -11.07
N PHE A 69 -5.03 -3.00 -11.66
CA PHE A 69 -3.91 -3.60 -12.37
C PHE A 69 -4.06 -3.37 -13.89
N PRO A 70 -2.97 -3.06 -14.61
CA PRO A 70 -2.96 -2.90 -16.05
C PRO A 70 -2.65 -4.24 -16.70
N GLU A 71 -3.30 -4.50 -17.82
CA GLU A 71 -2.96 -5.64 -18.67
C GLU A 71 -1.47 -5.64 -19.06
N PRO A 72 -0.78 -6.80 -19.03
CA PRO A 72 -1.29 -8.14 -18.73
C PRO A 72 -1.23 -8.51 -17.23
N ILE A 73 -0.78 -7.60 -16.36
CA ILE A 73 -0.63 -7.86 -14.94
C ILE A 73 -2.03 -7.91 -14.32
N SER A 74 -2.31 -8.96 -13.56
CA SER A 74 -3.50 -9.06 -12.72
C SER A 74 -3.11 -9.20 -11.25
N ALA A 75 -4.08 -9.10 -10.35
CA ALA A 75 -3.87 -9.40 -8.93
C ALA A 75 -3.36 -10.83 -8.66
N ARG A 76 -3.53 -11.74 -9.63
CA ARG A 76 -3.08 -13.14 -9.57
C ARG A 76 -1.71 -13.36 -10.19
N ASP A 77 -1.17 -12.37 -10.89
CA ASP A 77 0.14 -12.44 -11.52
C ASP A 77 1.24 -12.63 -10.46
N THR A 78 2.28 -13.38 -10.82
CA THR A 78 3.46 -13.64 -10.00
C THR A 78 4.09 -12.36 -9.43
N TYR A 79 4.05 -11.28 -10.21
CA TYR A 79 4.60 -9.97 -9.87
C TYR A 79 3.53 -8.96 -9.42
N GLY A 80 2.28 -9.39 -9.22
CA GLY A 80 1.20 -8.53 -8.73
C GLY A 80 1.55 -7.82 -7.42
N ALA A 81 2.37 -8.45 -6.55
CA ALA A 81 2.86 -7.82 -5.33
C ALA A 81 3.77 -6.60 -5.59
N SER A 82 4.67 -6.68 -6.56
CA SER A 82 5.49 -5.52 -6.93
C SER A 82 4.68 -4.47 -7.67
N TYR A 83 3.70 -4.88 -8.49
CA TYR A 83 2.80 -3.92 -9.11
C TYR A 83 1.98 -3.15 -8.07
N ALA A 84 1.50 -3.81 -7.01
CA ALA A 84 0.73 -3.18 -5.95
C ALA A 84 1.45 -1.97 -5.33
N THR A 85 2.78 -1.94 -5.31
CA THR A 85 3.59 -0.79 -4.89
C THR A 85 3.28 0.49 -5.67
N PHE A 86 2.76 0.39 -6.90
CA PHE A 86 2.41 1.51 -7.77
C PHE A 86 0.91 1.84 -7.78
N THR A 87 0.15 1.28 -6.83
CA THR A 87 -1.30 1.49 -6.72
C THR A 87 -1.68 2.42 -5.58
N ASP A 88 -2.93 2.87 -5.60
CA ASP A 88 -3.57 3.53 -4.47
C ASP A 88 -3.91 2.57 -3.32
N TYR A 89 -3.51 1.30 -3.36
CA TYR A 89 -3.78 0.37 -2.27
C TYR A 89 -3.02 0.72 -0.99
N LEU A 90 -3.61 0.31 0.12
CA LEU A 90 -3.04 0.43 1.45
C LEU A 90 -1.89 -0.55 1.65
N GLY A 91 -1.04 -0.27 2.63
CA GLY A 91 0.11 -1.10 2.95
C GLY A 91 1.29 -0.93 2.00
N THR A 92 1.19 -0.06 0.99
CA THR A 92 2.29 0.26 0.09
C THR A 92 3.33 1.12 0.78
N ARG A 93 4.58 0.98 0.34
CA ARG A 93 5.74 1.60 0.95
C ARG A 93 5.83 3.09 0.59
N ILE A 94 5.94 3.95 1.60
CA ILE A 94 6.05 5.40 1.44
C ILE A 94 7.20 5.97 2.27
N THR A 95 7.73 7.10 1.85
CA THR A 95 8.81 7.81 2.55
C THR A 95 8.72 9.31 2.30
N THR A 96 9.42 10.13 3.06
CA THR A 96 9.62 11.54 2.67
C THR A 96 10.62 11.63 1.52
N ARG A 97 10.38 12.55 0.58
CA ARG A 97 11.23 12.74 -0.61
C ARG A 97 12.69 13.06 -0.27
N ASP A 98 12.90 13.84 0.79
CA ASP A 98 14.21 14.30 1.25
C ASP A 98 15.01 13.22 2.00
N ARG A 99 14.37 12.12 2.42
CA ARG A 99 15.00 11.03 3.17
C ARG A 99 14.49 9.67 2.74
N PRO A 100 15.02 9.10 1.65
CA PRO A 100 14.54 7.83 1.13
C PRO A 100 14.85 6.61 2.03
N ASN A 101 15.69 6.77 3.06
CA ASN A 101 16.13 5.66 3.92
C ASN A 101 15.16 5.36 5.08
N LEU A 102 14.10 6.15 5.27
CA LEU A 102 13.14 5.96 6.37
C LEU A 102 11.74 5.76 5.81
N ALA A 103 11.49 4.53 5.37
CA ALA A 103 10.21 4.13 4.82
C ALA A 103 9.26 3.59 5.89
N GLY A 104 7.97 3.80 5.66
CA GLY A 104 6.91 3.07 6.33
C GLY A 104 5.81 2.71 5.34
N THR A 105 4.59 2.56 5.83
CA THR A 105 3.45 2.18 4.99
C THR A 105 2.40 3.26 4.93
N LYS A 106 1.72 3.32 3.79
CA LYS A 106 0.50 4.09 3.60
C LYS A 106 -0.65 3.36 4.30
N GLY A 107 -1.13 3.95 5.38
CA GLY A 107 -2.30 3.49 6.12
C GLY A 107 -3.60 4.00 5.51
N LEU A 108 -4.67 4.01 6.31
CA LEU A 108 -6.02 4.33 5.88
C LEU A 108 -6.15 5.70 5.22
N TYR A 109 -7.01 5.79 4.21
CA TYR A 109 -7.55 7.04 3.71
C TYR A 109 -8.70 7.51 4.58
N LEU A 110 -8.64 8.79 4.97
CA LEU A 110 -9.64 9.50 5.77
C LEU A 110 -10.13 10.71 4.98
N SER A 111 -11.45 10.90 4.95
CA SER A 111 -12.04 12.13 4.43
C SER A 111 -12.14 13.14 5.56
N LEU A 112 -11.47 14.28 5.40
CA LEU A 112 -11.65 15.41 6.30
C LEU A 112 -12.81 16.26 5.79
N PRO A 113 -13.73 16.68 6.68
CA PRO A 113 -14.81 17.56 6.30
C PRO A 113 -14.23 18.86 5.73
N PRO A 114 -14.92 19.48 4.77
CA PRO A 114 -14.50 20.75 4.24
C PRO A 114 -14.39 21.79 5.35
N SER A 115 -13.33 22.60 5.31
CA SER A 115 -13.31 23.87 6.04
C SER A 115 -14.48 24.73 5.56
N ALA A 116 -14.88 25.77 6.30
CA ALA A 116 -16.08 26.59 6.03
C ALA A 116 -16.29 27.08 4.57
N HIS A 117 -15.26 27.04 3.71
CA HIS A 117 -15.32 27.37 2.28
C HIS A 117 -14.51 26.43 1.36
N GLY A 118 -14.22 25.20 1.80
CA GLY A 118 -13.35 24.27 1.07
C GLY A 118 -14.07 23.06 0.46
N GLU A 119 -13.38 22.35 -0.43
CA GLU A 119 -13.73 20.98 -0.82
C GLU A 119 -13.29 19.99 0.29
N PRO A 120 -13.95 18.82 0.43
CA PRO A 120 -13.46 17.76 1.30
C PRO A 120 -12.05 17.33 0.90
N ARG A 121 -11.19 17.12 1.89
CA ARG A 121 -9.79 16.72 1.66
C ARG A 121 -9.64 15.23 1.93
N LEU A 122 -9.03 14.51 1.00
CA LEU A 122 -8.62 13.13 1.25
C LEU A 122 -7.20 13.14 1.82
N VAL A 123 -7.03 12.51 2.98
CA VAL A 123 -5.72 12.35 3.63
C VAL A 123 -5.39 10.88 3.81
N ALA A 124 -4.11 10.52 3.69
CA ALA A 124 -3.60 9.22 4.09
C ALA A 124 -3.03 9.28 5.50
N LEU A 125 -3.34 8.28 6.31
CA LEU A 125 -2.75 8.05 7.62
C LEU A 125 -1.40 7.33 7.46
N THR A 126 -0.38 7.76 8.18
CA THR A 126 0.89 7.03 8.29
C THR A 126 1.50 7.22 9.67
N CYS A 127 2.60 6.55 9.96
CA CYS A 127 3.32 6.75 11.22
C CYS A 127 4.06 8.09 11.19
N ARG A 128 4.13 8.78 12.32
CA ARG A 128 4.78 10.10 12.41
C ARG A 128 6.25 10.01 12.05
N HIS A 129 6.95 8.97 12.51
CA HIS A 129 8.38 8.79 12.23
C HIS A 129 8.68 8.70 10.72
N VAL A 130 7.72 8.27 9.90
CA VAL A 130 7.87 8.20 8.43
C VAL A 130 7.85 9.59 7.82
N ALA A 131 6.96 10.47 8.29
CA ALA A 131 6.75 11.80 7.73
C ALA A 131 7.59 12.91 8.40
N VAL A 132 7.97 12.72 9.67
CA VAL A 132 8.56 13.75 10.52
C VAL A 132 9.79 13.24 11.25
N HIS A 133 10.87 13.99 11.10
CA HIS A 133 12.15 13.66 11.71
C HIS A 133 12.52 14.56 12.90
N SER A 134 12.09 15.82 12.94
CA SER A 134 12.43 16.73 14.04
C SER A 134 11.40 16.63 15.16
N ARG A 135 11.88 16.76 16.40
CA ARG A 135 11.03 16.87 17.59
C ARG A 135 10.10 18.09 17.53
N THR A 136 10.50 19.12 16.77
CA THR A 136 9.84 20.43 16.75
C THR A 136 8.59 20.53 15.88
N GLY A 137 8.24 19.54 15.06
CA GLY A 137 6.97 19.49 14.29
C GLY A 137 6.72 20.62 13.29
N THR A 138 7.54 21.67 13.31
CA THR A 138 7.43 22.92 12.56
C THR A 138 8.52 22.92 11.51
N GLY A 139 8.23 22.29 10.38
CA GLY A 139 9.06 22.33 9.19
C GLY A 139 8.21 22.69 7.97
N PRO A 140 8.82 23.12 6.85
CA PRO A 140 8.10 23.33 5.61
C PRO A 140 7.35 22.06 5.18
N SER A 141 6.26 22.24 4.42
CA SER A 141 5.49 21.15 3.81
C SER A 141 6.44 20.11 3.20
N ARG A 142 6.25 18.83 3.55
CA ARG A 142 7.13 17.74 3.15
C ARG A 142 6.40 16.85 2.16
N ASP A 143 6.98 16.70 0.98
CA ASP A 143 6.49 15.78 -0.04
C ASP A 143 6.71 14.34 0.41
N ILE A 144 5.63 13.56 0.37
CA ILE A 144 5.63 12.12 0.60
C ILE A 144 5.59 11.42 -0.76
N ILE A 145 6.48 10.45 -0.94
CA ILE A 145 6.64 9.71 -2.19
C ILE A 145 6.31 8.22 -2.03
N GLN A 146 5.89 7.61 -3.14
CA GLN A 146 5.66 6.17 -3.28
C GLN A 146 6.27 5.71 -4.61
N VAL A 147 7.36 4.96 -4.68
CA VAL A 147 8.19 4.29 -3.64
C VAL A 147 9.53 5.02 -3.39
N ASP A 148 10.28 4.66 -2.34
CA ASP A 148 11.61 5.24 -2.08
C ASP A 148 12.64 4.95 -3.18
N GLN A 149 13.65 5.81 -3.29
CA GLN A 149 14.58 5.75 -4.42
C GLN A 149 15.43 4.46 -4.44
N PRO A 150 16.07 4.02 -3.34
CA PRO A 150 16.81 2.76 -3.32
C PRO A 150 15.94 1.57 -3.73
N THR A 151 14.76 1.41 -3.12
CA THR A 151 13.85 0.29 -3.43
C THR A 151 13.42 0.32 -4.90
N LEU A 152 13.14 1.50 -5.46
CA LEU A 152 12.76 1.61 -6.87
C LEU A 152 13.89 1.14 -7.81
N LEU A 153 15.13 1.57 -7.54
CA LEU A 153 16.27 1.23 -8.38
C LEU A 153 16.61 -0.25 -8.28
N ASP A 154 16.63 -0.80 -7.07
CA ASP A 154 16.87 -2.23 -6.83
C ASP A 154 15.79 -3.09 -7.52
N GLU A 155 14.52 -2.70 -7.44
CA GLU A 155 13.45 -3.40 -8.15
C GLU A 155 13.55 -3.24 -9.67
N LEU A 156 13.91 -2.07 -10.17
CA LEU A 156 14.08 -1.81 -11.60
C LEU A 156 15.15 -2.74 -12.18
N ASP A 157 16.35 -2.74 -11.59
CA ASP A 157 17.46 -3.56 -12.04
C ASP A 157 17.08 -5.06 -12.00
N ARG A 158 16.44 -5.50 -10.90
CA ARG A 158 15.93 -6.88 -10.78
C ARG A 158 14.95 -7.25 -11.87
N TYR A 159 14.02 -6.37 -12.22
CA TYR A 159 13.01 -6.68 -13.24
C TYR A 159 13.54 -6.60 -14.67
N GLU A 160 14.57 -5.81 -14.93
CA GLU A 160 15.33 -5.85 -16.18
C GLU A 160 16.01 -7.22 -16.36
N GLU A 161 16.73 -7.70 -15.35
CA GLU A 161 17.35 -9.03 -15.36
C GLU A 161 16.33 -10.16 -15.54
N ILE A 162 15.17 -10.06 -14.87
CA ILE A 162 14.08 -11.05 -14.99
C ILE A 162 13.52 -11.07 -16.42
N ALA A 163 13.29 -9.91 -17.04
CA ALA A 163 12.78 -9.83 -18.40
C ALA A 163 13.74 -10.46 -19.41
N GLU A 164 15.04 -10.20 -19.27
CA GLU A 164 16.08 -10.81 -20.10
C GLU A 164 16.15 -12.33 -19.90
N LEU A 165 16.18 -12.79 -18.64
CA LEU A 165 16.22 -14.22 -18.31
C LEU A 165 15.06 -14.99 -18.94
N TYR A 166 13.83 -14.47 -18.86
CA TYR A 166 12.67 -15.16 -19.43
C TYR A 166 12.61 -15.07 -20.95
N ALA A 167 13.19 -14.02 -21.56
CA ALA A 167 13.39 -13.98 -23.00
C ALA A 167 14.33 -15.09 -23.48
N GLU A 168 15.48 -15.26 -22.82
CA GLU A 168 16.45 -16.31 -23.15
C GLU A 168 15.88 -17.72 -22.95
N LYS A 169 15.14 -17.94 -21.85
CA LYS A 169 14.46 -19.20 -21.60
C LYS A 169 13.39 -19.51 -22.64
N ALA A 170 12.58 -18.53 -23.02
CA ALA A 170 11.57 -18.72 -24.06
C ALA A 170 12.23 -19.15 -25.38
N ASP A 171 13.36 -18.55 -25.75
CA ASP A 171 14.13 -18.94 -26.94
C ASP A 171 14.73 -20.35 -26.82
N GLU A 172 15.21 -20.75 -25.64
CA GLU A 172 15.74 -22.10 -25.38
C GLU A 172 14.64 -23.17 -25.50
N TYR A 173 13.49 -22.96 -24.85
CA TYR A 173 12.37 -23.90 -24.88
C TYR A 173 11.69 -23.95 -26.25
N SER A 174 11.70 -22.83 -26.99
CA SER A 174 11.24 -22.79 -28.38
C SER A 174 12.05 -23.73 -29.28
N LYS A 175 13.38 -23.75 -29.12
CA LYS A 175 14.27 -24.69 -29.84
C LYS A 175 14.01 -26.16 -29.48
N ARG A 176 13.44 -26.44 -28.30
CA ARG A 176 13.06 -27.79 -27.85
C ARG A 176 11.64 -28.19 -28.25
N GLY A 177 10.83 -27.27 -28.77
CA GLY A 177 9.44 -27.50 -29.14
C GLY A 177 8.48 -27.54 -27.94
N GLU A 178 8.87 -26.98 -26.79
CA GLU A 178 8.08 -26.97 -25.55
C GLU A 178 7.13 -25.76 -25.49
N ALA A 179 6.10 -25.75 -26.34
CA ALA A 179 5.24 -24.59 -26.58
C ALA A 179 4.56 -24.03 -25.30
N ASP A 180 4.12 -24.87 -24.38
CA ASP A 180 3.46 -24.44 -23.14
C ASP A 180 4.43 -23.64 -22.24
N VAL A 181 5.68 -24.10 -22.12
CA VAL A 181 6.72 -23.43 -21.33
C VAL A 181 7.15 -22.12 -21.97
N VAL A 182 7.16 -22.06 -23.30
CA VAL A 182 7.42 -20.82 -24.06
C VAL A 182 6.34 -19.78 -23.76
N ALA A 183 5.07 -20.19 -23.74
CA ALA A 183 3.96 -19.30 -23.41
C ALA A 183 4.10 -18.74 -21.98
N GLU A 184 4.36 -19.60 -21.00
CA GLU A 184 4.57 -19.18 -19.60
C GLU A 184 5.77 -18.21 -19.46
N CYS A 185 6.92 -18.52 -20.08
CA CYS A 185 8.08 -17.63 -20.07
C CYS A 185 7.77 -16.28 -20.74
N THR A 186 7.00 -16.29 -21.82
CA THR A 186 6.59 -15.08 -22.54
C THR A 186 5.68 -14.21 -21.68
N GLU A 187 4.72 -14.81 -20.97
CA GLU A 187 3.85 -14.09 -20.01
C GLU A 187 4.68 -13.45 -18.90
N LEU A 188 5.58 -14.20 -18.27
CA LEU A 188 6.45 -13.68 -17.20
C LEU A 188 7.37 -12.56 -17.69
N LYS A 189 7.92 -12.69 -18.89
CA LYS A 189 8.69 -11.62 -19.54
C LYS A 189 7.83 -10.37 -19.72
N ASN A 190 6.64 -10.50 -20.30
CA ASN A 190 5.75 -9.37 -20.59
C ASN A 190 5.34 -8.64 -19.30
N SER A 191 5.00 -9.38 -18.23
CA SER A 191 4.68 -8.78 -16.93
C SER A 191 5.87 -8.03 -16.32
N ALA A 192 7.10 -8.56 -16.45
CA ALA A 192 8.31 -7.88 -16.03
C ALA A 192 8.59 -6.60 -16.85
N GLU A 193 8.43 -6.64 -18.17
CA GLU A 193 8.62 -5.48 -19.05
C GLU A 193 7.63 -4.34 -18.74
N VAL A 194 6.39 -4.66 -18.38
CA VAL A 194 5.42 -3.65 -17.93
C VAL A 194 5.88 -2.98 -16.64
N LEU A 195 6.39 -3.74 -15.67
CA LEU A 195 6.94 -3.17 -14.43
C LEU A 195 8.16 -2.28 -14.71
N VAL A 196 9.09 -2.73 -15.55
CA VAL A 196 10.26 -1.94 -15.97
C VAL A 196 9.82 -0.61 -16.59
N LYS A 197 8.84 -0.64 -17.49
CA LYS A 197 8.31 0.57 -18.13
C LYS A 197 7.74 1.55 -17.11
N ILE A 198 6.98 1.06 -16.13
CA ILE A 198 6.40 1.89 -15.06
C ILE A 198 7.50 2.49 -14.19
N MET A 199 8.44 1.66 -13.72
CA MET A 199 9.56 2.10 -12.88
C MET A 199 10.44 3.14 -13.58
N LYS A 200 10.68 2.98 -14.89
CA LYS A 200 11.36 3.99 -15.71
C LYS A 200 10.58 5.30 -15.79
N SER A 201 9.27 5.24 -16.02
CA SER A 201 8.42 6.44 -16.08
C SER A 201 8.39 7.22 -14.77
N CYS A 202 8.59 6.53 -13.64
CA CYS A 202 8.56 7.14 -12.33
C CYS A 202 9.96 7.22 -11.68
N LYS A 203 11.06 7.16 -12.44
CA LYS A 203 12.43 7.06 -11.89
C LYS A 203 12.83 8.23 -11.00
N ALA A 204 12.38 9.44 -11.31
CA ALA A 204 12.67 10.64 -10.53
C ALA A 204 11.78 10.71 -9.27
N ALA A 205 12.36 10.98 -8.09
CA ALA A 205 11.60 11.05 -6.84
C ALA A 205 10.46 12.08 -6.87
N SER A 206 10.63 13.18 -7.60
CA SER A 206 9.59 14.21 -7.80
C SER A 206 8.38 13.70 -8.58
N SER A 207 8.54 12.72 -9.47
CA SER A 207 7.44 12.14 -10.25
C SER A 207 6.56 11.19 -9.44
N ARG A 208 6.99 10.86 -8.20
CA ARG A 208 6.35 9.88 -7.32
C ARG A 208 5.70 10.51 -6.10
N VAL A 209 5.54 11.83 -6.08
CA VAL A 209 4.89 12.54 -4.98
C VAL A 209 3.40 12.21 -4.99
N ILE A 210 2.91 11.65 -3.88
CA ILE A 210 1.51 11.28 -3.71
C ILE A 210 0.73 12.30 -2.87
N GLY A 211 1.47 13.13 -2.12
CA GLY A 211 0.87 14.04 -1.17
C GLY A 211 1.91 14.79 -0.35
N GLN A 212 1.41 15.63 0.55
CA GLN A 212 2.21 16.46 1.43
C GLN A 212 1.80 16.24 2.88
N LEU A 213 2.76 16.31 3.79
CA LEU A 213 2.49 16.29 5.22
C LEU A 213 1.56 17.45 5.58
N LEU A 214 0.33 17.13 5.99
CA LEU A 214 -0.68 18.10 6.43
C LEU A 214 -0.60 18.31 7.94
N TYR A 215 -0.51 17.21 8.69
CA TYR A 215 -0.55 17.26 10.15
C TYR A 215 0.34 16.20 10.77
N SER A 216 1.03 16.60 11.83
CA SER A 216 1.66 15.70 12.77
C SER A 216 1.65 16.35 14.15
N HIS A 217 1.45 15.57 15.19
CA HIS A 217 1.55 16.09 16.55
C HIS A 217 3.01 16.42 16.91
N GLU A 218 3.23 17.36 17.82
CA GLU A 218 4.53 17.51 18.47
C GLU A 218 4.89 16.24 19.24
N SER A 219 6.18 15.87 19.26
CA SER A 219 6.65 14.70 20.02
C SER A 219 6.43 14.94 21.53
N SER A 220 5.26 14.57 22.02
CA SER A 220 4.89 14.61 23.43
C SER A 220 4.22 13.29 23.79
N CYS A 221 4.60 12.73 24.94
CA CYS A 221 3.89 11.62 25.54
C CYS A 221 2.56 12.15 26.07
N ALA A 222 1.45 11.52 25.71
CA ALA A 222 0.15 11.87 26.28
C ALA A 222 0.02 11.21 27.65
N THR A 223 0.02 12.00 28.72
CA THR A 223 -0.16 11.55 30.10
C THR A 223 -1.62 11.60 30.52
N THR A 224 -2.48 10.75 29.94
CA THR A 224 -3.91 10.77 30.31
C THR A 224 -4.26 9.83 31.48
N THR A 225 -3.46 8.82 31.82
CA THR A 225 -3.81 7.87 32.92
C THR A 225 -2.62 7.12 33.55
N GLY A 226 -1.41 7.69 33.53
CA GLY A 226 -0.22 7.08 34.18
C GLY A 226 0.61 6.15 33.29
N ALA A 227 0.34 6.10 32.00
CA ALA A 227 1.21 5.51 31.00
C ALA A 227 1.53 6.57 29.92
N ASP A 228 2.82 6.68 29.57
CA ASP A 228 3.35 7.62 28.58
C ASP A 228 3.17 7.02 27.18
N TRP A 229 2.13 7.43 26.44
CA TRP A 229 1.89 6.89 25.10
C TRP A 229 2.46 7.83 24.04
N LEU A 230 3.24 7.28 23.10
CA LEU A 230 3.75 8.04 21.97
C LEU A 230 2.69 8.11 20.87
N ARG A 231 2.26 9.34 20.54
CA ARG A 231 1.40 9.58 19.36
C ARG A 231 2.24 9.52 18.09
N ASP A 232 2.41 8.33 17.54
CA ASP A 232 3.19 8.09 16.33
C ASP A 232 2.32 8.00 15.07
N TRP A 233 1.56 9.06 14.79
CA TRP A 233 0.78 9.16 13.56
C TRP A 233 0.88 10.55 12.92
N ALA A 234 0.70 10.59 11.59
CA ALA A 234 0.68 11.79 10.78
C ALA A 234 -0.36 11.66 9.66
N LEU A 235 -0.85 12.79 9.16
CA LEU A 235 -1.77 12.89 8.03
C LEU A 235 -1.07 13.50 6.84
N VAL A 236 -1.22 12.86 5.69
CA VAL A 236 -0.67 13.28 4.41
C VAL A 236 -1.84 13.70 3.52
N GLU A 237 -1.94 14.98 3.18
CA GLU A 237 -2.92 15.47 2.21
C GLU A 237 -2.52 14.99 0.82
N LEU A 238 -3.42 14.26 0.16
CA LEU A 238 -3.15 13.69 -1.16
C LEU A 238 -3.23 14.75 -2.25
N GLN A 239 -2.35 14.64 -3.23
CA GLN A 239 -2.34 15.51 -4.39
C GLN A 239 -3.07 14.85 -5.55
N PRO A 240 -4.11 15.47 -6.15
CA PRO A 240 -4.83 14.88 -7.28
C PRO A 240 -3.92 14.45 -8.43
N ALA A 241 -2.84 15.21 -8.67
CA ALA A 241 -1.87 14.92 -9.73
C ALA A 241 -1.11 13.59 -9.55
N GLY A 242 -1.06 13.04 -8.32
CA GLY A 242 -0.40 11.77 -8.02
C GLY A 242 -1.30 10.54 -8.15
N HIS A 243 -2.56 10.70 -8.57
CA HIS A 243 -3.55 9.63 -8.65
C HIS A 243 -4.27 9.61 -10.00
N GLN A 244 -4.50 8.40 -10.55
CA GLN A 244 -5.28 8.25 -11.78
C GLN A 244 -6.77 8.47 -11.56
N ALA A 245 -7.27 8.03 -10.40
CA ALA A 245 -8.66 8.18 -10.03
C ALA A 245 -8.89 9.51 -9.29
N PRO A 246 -10.06 10.14 -9.46
CA PRO A 246 -10.49 11.25 -8.62
C PRO A 246 -10.39 10.89 -7.13
N LEU A 247 -9.92 11.83 -6.29
CA LEU A 247 -9.66 11.55 -4.87
C LEU A 247 -10.91 11.10 -4.11
N ASP A 248 -12.09 11.63 -4.44
CA ASP A 248 -13.38 11.25 -3.85
C ASP A 248 -13.80 9.80 -4.16
N SER A 249 -13.22 9.20 -5.20
CA SER A 249 -13.49 7.81 -5.61
C SER A 249 -12.52 6.79 -4.99
N ILE A 250 -11.42 7.24 -4.38
CA ILE A 250 -10.42 6.36 -3.78
C ILE A 250 -11.02 5.64 -2.57
N LYS A 251 -10.77 4.33 -2.48
CA LYS A 251 -11.26 3.46 -1.41
C LYS A 251 -10.10 2.82 -0.67
N ASN A 252 -10.33 2.52 0.61
CA ASN A 252 -9.44 1.70 1.43
C ASN A 252 -9.40 0.26 0.89
N ARG A 253 -8.43 -0.02 0.01
CA ARG A 253 -8.22 -1.33 -0.63
C ARG A 253 -6.87 -1.91 -0.23
N ILE A 254 -6.82 -3.20 0.07
CA ILE A 254 -5.59 -3.90 0.43
C ILE A 254 -5.31 -4.96 -0.63
N PHE A 255 -4.06 -5.04 -1.09
CA PHE A 255 -3.63 -6.16 -1.91
C PHE A 255 -3.43 -7.40 -1.04
N THR A 256 -4.20 -8.45 -1.31
CA THR A 256 -4.10 -9.72 -0.58
C THR A 256 -3.18 -10.73 -1.27
N GLY A 257 -2.72 -10.46 -2.49
CA GLY A 257 -1.95 -11.43 -3.25
C GLY A 257 -2.80 -12.59 -3.79
N PRO A 258 -2.16 -13.49 -4.56
CA PRO A 258 -2.84 -14.66 -5.06
C PRO A 258 -3.25 -15.61 -3.93
N GLU A 259 -4.39 -16.28 -4.10
CA GLU A 259 -5.03 -17.13 -3.07
C GLU A 259 -4.12 -18.26 -2.55
N PHE A 260 -3.25 -18.81 -3.41
CA PHE A 260 -2.31 -19.84 -3.01
C PHE A 260 -1.31 -19.35 -1.96
N ARG A 261 -0.98 -18.04 -1.93
CA ARG A 261 -0.11 -17.44 -0.93
C ARG A 261 -0.77 -17.42 0.44
N TRP A 262 -2.07 -17.12 0.50
CA TRP A 262 -2.86 -17.25 1.73
C TRP A 262 -2.98 -18.69 2.19
N SER A 263 -3.28 -19.60 1.26
CA SER A 263 -3.33 -21.04 1.55
C SER A 263 -1.98 -21.53 2.11
N TYR A 264 -0.86 -21.04 1.58
CA TYR A 264 0.47 -21.36 2.08
C TYR A 264 0.70 -20.79 3.49
N LEU A 265 0.35 -19.53 3.74
CA LEU A 265 0.48 -18.90 5.07
C LEU A 265 -0.40 -19.57 6.12
N LEU A 266 -1.62 -19.96 5.77
CA LEU A 266 -2.53 -20.70 6.64
C LEU A 266 -2.02 -22.13 6.91
N LYS A 267 -1.51 -22.82 5.89
CA LYS A 267 -0.97 -24.19 6.03
C LYS A 267 0.37 -24.26 6.76
N LYS A 268 1.20 -23.21 6.65
CA LYS A 268 2.52 -23.10 7.31
C LYS A 268 2.48 -22.30 8.61
N GLY A 269 1.34 -21.68 8.92
CA GLY A 269 1.12 -20.95 10.16
C GLY A 269 1.37 -21.88 11.34
N LYS A 270 2.41 -21.56 12.13
CA LYS A 270 2.63 -22.15 13.46
C LYS A 270 1.32 -22.06 14.28
N PRO A 271 1.08 -22.99 15.23
CA PRO A 271 -0.14 -23.02 16.04
C PRO A 271 -0.40 -21.64 16.64
N GLY A 272 -1.49 -20.99 16.23
CA GLY A 272 -1.81 -19.61 16.61
C GLY A 272 -2.72 -18.88 15.62
N TRP A 273 -2.75 -19.30 14.35
CA TRP A 273 -3.67 -18.79 13.34
C TRP A 273 -4.73 -19.85 13.00
N VAL A 274 -5.59 -20.18 13.97
CA VAL A 274 -6.79 -20.98 13.69
C VAL A 274 -7.94 -19.99 13.50
N ILE A 275 -8.46 -19.89 12.28
CA ILE A 275 -9.74 -19.25 12.00
C ILE A 275 -10.73 -20.42 11.86
N GLU A 276 -11.51 -20.68 12.91
CA GLU A 276 -12.66 -21.58 12.82
C GLU A 276 -13.83 -20.81 12.20
N TRP A 277 -14.51 -21.44 11.23
CA TRP A 277 -15.70 -20.92 10.56
C TRP A 277 -16.95 -21.12 11.42
#